data_AF-A0A7I9V363-F1
#
_entry.id   AF-A0A7I9V363-F1
#
_cell.length_a   1.000
_cell.length_b   1.000
_cell.length_c   1.000
_cell.angle_alpha   90.00
_cell.angle_beta   90.00
_cell.angle_gamma   90.00
#
_symmetry.space_group_name_H-M   'P 1'
#
loop_
_entity.id
_entity.type
_entity.pdbx_description
1 polymer ?
#
loop_
_entity_poly.entity_id
_entity_poly.type
_entity_poly.pdbx_seq_one_letter_code
_entity_poly.pdbx_strand_id
1 'polypeptide(L)'
;MSVIQYDFAALDTLTGDLNRNFARLEQLSGQLRTQVTALASQWQSVQGAQAYQESQAQWDRVFEESRHRLNNLSGAVSKASSTMGNTDMRVGRTFAV
;
A
#
# COMPACT_ATOMS: atom_id res chain seq x y z
N MET A 1 -1.35 -15.90 32.10
CA MET A 1 -0.65 -14.93 31.22
C MET A 1 -1.40 -14.90 29.91
N SER A 2 -2.10 -13.80 29.60
CA SER A 2 -2.69 -13.62 28.28
C SER A 2 -1.56 -13.32 27.31
N VAL A 3 -1.12 -14.34 26.57
CA VAL A 3 -0.34 -14.13 25.34
C VAL A 3 -1.17 -13.16 24.52
N ILE A 4 -0.63 -11.97 24.24
CA ILE A 4 -1.26 -11.08 23.27
C ILE A 4 -1.19 -11.85 21.96
N GLN A 5 -2.29 -12.49 21.57
CA GLN A 5 -2.40 -13.29 20.37
C GLN A 5 -2.51 -12.32 19.20
N TYR A 6 -1.39 -11.69 18.85
CA TYR A 6 -1.28 -10.91 17.63
C TYR A 6 -1.37 -11.89 16.46
N ASP A 7 -2.44 -11.78 15.68
CA ASP A 7 -2.63 -12.57 14.46
C ASP A 7 -1.75 -11.99 13.35
N PHE A 8 -0.45 -12.25 13.46
CA PHE A 8 0.55 -11.82 12.48
C PHE A 8 0.23 -12.37 11.09
N ALA A 9 -0.38 -13.56 11.00
CA ALA A 9 -0.83 -14.13 9.74
C ALA A 9 -1.95 -13.30 9.10
N ALA A 10 -2.91 -12.82 9.89
CA ALA A 10 -3.93 -11.89 9.42
C ALA A 10 -3.34 -10.55 8.96
N LEU A 11 -2.34 -10.02 9.67
CA LEU A 11 -1.65 -8.77 9.28
C LEU A 11 -0.84 -8.93 7.98
N ASP A 12 -0.15 -10.06 7.81
CA ASP A 12 0.60 -10.37 6.58
C ASP A 12 -0.36 -10.51 5.40
N THR A 13 -1.49 -11.21 5.61
CA THR A 13 -2.55 -11.37 4.61
C THR A 13 -3.14 -10.01 4.22
N LEU A 14 -3.52 -9.18 5.20
CA LEU A 14 -4.06 -7.84 4.98
C LEU A 14 -3.07 -6.97 4.19
N THR A 15 -1.79 -7.03 4.52
CA THR A 15 -0.74 -6.29 3.82
C THR A 15 -0.58 -6.76 2.37
N GLY A 16 -0.62 -8.07 2.14
CA GLY A 16 -0.63 -8.65 0.81
C GLY A 16 -1.86 -8.22 -0.01
N ASP A 17 -3.04 -8.21 0.61
CA ASP A 17 -4.28 -7.72 -0.01
C ASP A 17 -4.21 -6.25 -0.38
N LEU A 18 -3.68 -5.41 0.52
CA LEU A 18 -3.49 -3.99 0.26
C LEU A 18 -2.54 -3.77 -0.93
N ASN A 19 -1.41 -4.49 -0.99
CA ASN A 19 -0.50 -4.41 -2.14
C ASN A 19 -1.16 -4.82 -3.46
N ARG A 20 -1.99 -5.88 -3.45
CA ARG A 20 -2.76 -6.30 -4.64
C ARG A 20 -3.77 -5.24 -5.06
N ASN A 21 -4.49 -4.66 -4.11
CA ASN A 21 -5.46 -3.59 -4.38
C ASN A 21 -4.77 -2.34 -4.94
N PHE A 22 -3.58 -1.99 -4.45
CA PHE A 22 -2.79 -0.88 -5.00
C PHE A 22 -2.32 -1.15 -6.42
N ALA A 23 -1.82 -2.35 -6.71
CA ALA A 23 -1.44 -2.72 -8.08
C ALA A 23 -2.63 -2.64 -9.04
N ARG A 24 -3.81 -3.07 -8.61
CA ARG A 24 -5.05 -2.92 -9.39
C ARG A 24 -5.44 -1.46 -9.60
N LEU A 25 -5.32 -0.63 -8.56
CA LEU A 25 -5.62 0.80 -8.64
C LEU A 25 -4.65 1.53 -9.58
N GLU A 26 -3.36 1.14 -9.59
CA GLU A 26 -2.36 1.63 -10.53
C GLU A 26 -2.76 1.32 -11.98
N GLN A 27 -3.20 0.10 -12.26
CA GLN A 27 -3.65 -0.29 -13.59
C GLN A 27 -4.89 0.50 -14.04
N LEU A 28 -5.89 0.65 -13.15
CA LEU A 28 -7.10 1.43 -13.44
C LEU A 28 -6.77 2.92 -13.71
N SER A 29 -5.86 3.50 -12.92
CA SER A 29 -5.40 4.87 -13.14
C SER A 29 -4.68 5.02 -14.48
N GLY A 30 -3.80 4.08 -14.84
CA GLY A 30 -3.12 4.07 -16.14
C GLY A 30 -4.10 3.94 -17.32
N GLN A 31 -5.14 3.12 -17.18
CA GLN A 31 -6.21 3.01 -18.17
C GLN A 31 -7.00 4.31 -18.31
N LEU A 32 -7.37 4.94 -17.19
CA LEU A 32 -8.07 6.23 -17.19
C LEU A 32 -7.22 7.30 -17.87
N ARG A 33 -5.94 7.41 -17.52
CA ARG A 33 -5.00 8.36 -18.13
C ARG A 33 -4.91 8.18 -19.64
N THR A 34 -4.85 6.93 -20.11
CA THR A 34 -4.79 6.61 -21.55
C THR A 34 -6.06 7.05 -22.26
N GLN A 35 -7.23 6.75 -21.68
CA GLN A 35 -8.53 7.15 -22.23
C GLN A 35 -8.69 8.67 -22.28
N VAL A 36 -8.34 9.36 -21.20
CA VAL A 36 -8.44 10.83 -21.17
C VAL A 36 -7.44 11.48 -22.11
N THR A 37 -6.23 10.95 -22.23
CA THR A 37 -5.22 11.46 -23.18
C THR A 37 -5.70 11.29 -24.63
N ALA A 38 -6.38 10.19 -24.96
CA ALA A 38 -7.01 10.03 -26.28
C ALA A 38 -8.09 11.08 -26.54
N LEU A 39 -8.90 11.39 -25.52
CA LEU A 39 -9.93 12.43 -25.56
C LEU A 39 -9.35 13.87 -25.51
N ALA A 40 -8.12 14.04 -25.04
CA ALA A 40 -7.46 15.34 -24.97
C ALA A 40 -7.27 15.96 -26.36
N SER A 41 -7.13 15.12 -27.40
CA SER A 41 -7.14 15.58 -28.81
C SER A 41 -8.45 16.26 -29.23
N GLN A 42 -9.55 16.03 -28.49
CA GLN A 42 -10.87 16.61 -28.72
C GLN A 42 -11.22 17.71 -27.71
N TRP A 43 -10.32 18.06 -26.79
CA TRP A 43 -10.57 19.12 -25.83
C TRP A 43 -10.58 20.48 -26.52
N GLN A 44 -11.78 21.03 -26.68
CA GLN A 44 -12.01 22.35 -27.25
C GLN A 44 -11.57 23.48 -26.29
N SER A 45 -11.40 23.19 -24.99
CA SER A 45 -10.94 24.16 -23.98
C SER A 45 -9.57 23.76 -23.41
N VAL A 46 -8.60 24.65 -23.59
CA VAL A 46 -7.25 24.55 -23.00
C VAL A 46 -7.31 24.57 -21.46
N GLN A 47 -8.29 25.26 -20.86
CA GLN A 47 -8.46 25.31 -19.41
C GLN A 47 -8.89 23.96 -18.82
N GLY A 48 -9.82 23.26 -19.49
CA GLY A 48 -10.23 21.92 -19.08
C GLY A 48 -9.05 20.93 -19.15
N ALA A 49 -8.17 21.14 -20.13
CA ALA A 49 -6.98 20.33 -20.28
C ALA A 49 -5.98 20.47 -19.14
N GLN A 50 -5.71 21.73 -18.76
CA GLN A 50 -4.82 22.05 -17.65
C GLN A 50 -5.38 21.54 -16.32
N ALA A 51 -6.67 21.76 -16.05
CA ALA A 51 -7.31 21.30 -14.80
C ALA A 51 -7.24 19.78 -14.64
N TYR A 52 -7.40 19.02 -15.72
CA TYR A 52 -7.20 17.57 -15.67
C TYR A 52 -5.74 17.19 -15.42
N GLN A 53 -4.79 17.83 -16.11
CA GLN A 53 -3.36 17.55 -15.91
C GLN A 53 -2.93 17.81 -14.45
N GLU A 54 -3.42 18.88 -13.85
CA GLU A 54 -3.19 19.19 -12.43
C GLU A 54 -3.79 18.10 -11.52
N SER A 55 -5.04 17.70 -11.79
CA SER A 55 -5.72 16.64 -11.02
C SER A 55 -5.00 15.29 -11.15
N GLN A 56 -4.49 14.97 -12.34
CA GLN A 56 -3.72 13.76 -12.59
C GLN A 56 -2.39 13.78 -11.84
N ALA A 57 -1.67 14.90 -11.86
CA ALA A 57 -0.43 15.06 -11.11
C ALA A 57 -0.66 14.94 -9.59
N GLN A 58 -1.77 15.51 -9.09
CA GLN A 58 -2.15 15.37 -7.69
C GLN A 58 -2.49 13.92 -7.34
N TRP A 59 -3.23 13.23 -8.20
CA TRP A 59 -3.53 11.80 -8.04
C TRP A 59 -2.24 10.98 -7.96
N ASP A 60 -1.33 11.15 -8.92
CA ASP A 60 -0.06 10.40 -8.99
C ASP A 60 0.76 10.62 -7.69
N ARG A 61 0.82 11.86 -7.20
CA ARG A 61 1.50 12.20 -5.94
C ARG A 61 0.88 11.49 -4.72
N VAL A 62 -0.44 11.57 -4.56
CA VAL A 62 -1.13 10.95 -3.42
C VAL A 62 -1.01 9.42 -3.49
N PHE A 63 -1.05 8.87 -4.70
CA PHE A 63 -0.90 7.45 -4.93
C PHE A 63 0.50 6.94 -4.54
N GLU A 64 1.56 7.62 -4.98
CA GLU A 64 2.94 7.30 -4.60
C GLU A 64 3.16 7.42 -3.08
N GLU A 65 2.66 8.50 -2.47
CA GLU A 65 2.75 8.69 -1.02
C GLU A 65 2.04 7.57 -0.26
N SER A 66 0.85 7.18 -0.71
CA SER A 66 0.09 6.10 -0.10
C SER A 66 0.82 4.76 -0.22
N ARG A 67 1.43 4.48 -1.39
CA ARG A 67 2.25 3.29 -1.61
C ARG A 67 3.47 3.26 -0.70
N HIS A 68 4.15 4.39 -0.53
CA HIS A 68 5.29 4.50 0.38
C HIS A 68 4.89 4.25 1.84
N ARG A 69 3.77 4.84 2.29
CA ARG A 69 3.21 4.61 3.64
C ARG A 69 2.86 3.13 3.86
N LEU A 70 2.29 2.47 2.85
CA LEU A 70 1.95 1.05 2.90
C LEU A 70 3.18 0.15 2.97
N ASN A 71 4.21 0.43 2.17
CA ASN A 71 5.48 -0.30 2.25
C ASN A 71 6.14 -0.15 3.63
N ASN A 72 6.09 1.05 4.21
CA ASN A 72 6.61 1.28 5.56
C ASN A 72 5.82 0.50 6.62
N LEU A 73 4.49 0.48 6.51
CA LEU A 73 3.64 -0.30 7.40
C LEU A 73 3.95 -1.80 7.27
N SER A 74 4.06 -2.31 6.05
CA SER A 74 4.45 -3.70 5.77
C SER A 74 5.79 -4.06 6.41
N GLY A 75 6.81 -3.20 6.25
CA GLY A 75 8.11 -3.40 6.88
C GLY A 75 8.06 -3.38 8.40
N ALA A 76 7.26 -2.49 8.99
CA ALA A 76 7.06 -2.42 10.43
C ALA A 76 6.37 -3.68 10.99
N VAL A 77 5.33 -4.17 10.31
CA VAL A 77 4.62 -5.41 10.67
C VAL A 77 5.55 -6.62 10.59
N SER A 78 6.32 -6.75 9.51
CA SER A 78 7.29 -7.84 9.34
C SER A 78 8.38 -7.81 10.43
N LYS A 79 8.92 -6.62 10.74
CA LYS A 79 9.92 -6.44 11.80
C LYS A 79 9.36 -6.77 13.18
N ALA A 80 8.10 -6.39 13.47
CA ALA A 80 7.43 -6.72 14.71
C ALA A 80 7.24 -8.24 14.86
N SER A 81 6.78 -8.91 13.80
CA SER A 81 6.63 -10.38 13.75
C SER A 81 7.95 -11.10 14.03
N SER A 82 9.04 -10.71 13.36
CA SER A 82 10.37 -11.31 13.56
C SER A 82 10.91 -11.07 14.98
N THR A 83 10.71 -9.89 15.55
CA THR A 83 11.17 -9.55 16.91
C THR A 83 10.42 -10.35 17.97
N MET A 84 9.10 -10.50 17.82
CA MET A 84 8.29 -11.28 18.74
C MET A 84 8.58 -12.78 18.62
N GLY A 85 8.68 -13.33 17.41
CA GLY A 85 9.05 -14.74 17.23
C GLY A 85 10.40 -15.07 17.85
N ASN A 86 11.40 -14.19 17.72
CA ASN A 86 12.70 -14.35 18.37
C ASN A 86 12.62 -14.26 19.90
N THR A 87 11.74 -13.40 20.43
CA THR A 87 11.54 -13.25 21.88
C THR A 87 10.84 -14.49 22.45
N ASP A 88 9.77 -14.96 21.83
CA ASP A 88 9.02 -16.15 22.25
C ASP A 88 9.89 -17.40 22.22
N MET A 89 10.72 -17.59 21.19
CA MET A 89 11.68 -18.71 21.14
C MET A 89 12.70 -18.66 22.29
N ARG A 90 13.21 -17.47 22.64
CA ARG A 90 14.15 -17.31 23.75
C ARG A 90 13.49 -17.57 25.11
N VAL A 91 12.28 -17.04 25.29
CA VAL A 91 11.45 -17.20 26.49
C VAL A 91 11.09 -18.69 26.66
N GLY A 92 10.58 -19.35 25.62
CA GLY A 92 10.24 -20.76 25.63
C GLY A 92 11.42 -21.67 25.98
N ARG A 93 12.64 -21.36 25.51
CA ARG A 93 13.86 -22.07 25.91
C ARG A 93 14.26 -21.86 27.37
N THR A 94 13.88 -20.73 27.96
CA THR A 94 14.22 -20.41 29.36
C THR A 94 13.27 -21.10 30.34
N PHE A 95 12.02 -21.36 29.93
CA PHE A 95 11.01 -22.07 30.74
C PHE A 95 10.95 -23.59 30.48
N ALA A 96 11.73 -24.11 29.55
CA ALA A 96 11.84 -25.54 29.27
C ALA A 96 12.93 -26.26 30.11
N VAL A 97 13.44 -25.60 31.16
CA VAL A 97 14.36 -26.14 32.16
C VAL A 97 13.63 -26.33 33.49
#